data_AF-K8FCH2-F1
#
_entry.id   AF-K8FCH2-F1
#
_cell.length_a   1.000
_cell.length_b   1.000
_cell.length_c   1.000
_cell.angle_alpha   90.00
_cell.angle_beta   90.00
_cell.angle_gamma   90.00
#
_symmetry.space_group_name_H-M   'P 1'
#
loop_
_entity.id
_entity.type
_entity.pdbx_description
1 polymer ?
#
loop_
_entity_poly.entity_id
_entity_poly.type
_entity_poly.pdbx_seq_one_letter_code
_entity_poly.pdbx_strand_id
1 'polypeptide(L)'
;MYCLCYSLNSDYGFDPLGLGEVPANLERFREAELLNARWAMLGVAGCWGVEAGGFGTWQEAPLAAQQSWGGIDLPISNMSTLVGFEILLMAFAEQQRISETDVSKRMYPGGSFDPAGLSKGDGFESLKRKEIANGRLAMVAFLGILAQNQAYPDGLGPVQALLNHVADPWHVNAASNSLAVPWI
;
A
#
# COMPACT_ATOMS: atom_id res chain seq x y z
N MET A 1 8.62 -34.72 -2.84
CA MET A 1 8.07 -33.68 -1.95
C MET A 1 8.23 -32.37 -2.68
N TYR A 2 7.31 -32.06 -3.59
CA TYR A 2 7.40 -30.87 -4.42
C TYR A 2 6.90 -29.68 -3.61
N CYS A 3 7.67 -28.59 -3.62
CA CYS A 3 7.35 -27.34 -2.95
C CYS A 3 5.92 -26.90 -3.30
N LEU A 4 5.06 -26.72 -2.29
CA LEU A 4 3.66 -26.27 -2.41
C LEU A 4 3.50 -24.92 -3.13
N CYS A 5 4.60 -24.20 -3.38
CA CYS A 5 4.63 -22.89 -4.05
C CYS A 5 4.08 -22.96 -5.49
N TYR A 6 4.40 -24.02 -6.25
CA TYR A 6 4.21 -24.06 -7.71
C TYR A 6 2.73 -24.06 -8.18
N SER A 7 1.76 -24.20 -7.28
CA SER A 7 0.32 -24.15 -7.60
C SER A 7 -0.35 -22.81 -7.28
N LEU A 8 0.40 -21.80 -6.82
CA LEU A 8 -0.16 -20.51 -6.42
C LEU A 8 -0.30 -19.54 -7.59
N ASN A 9 -1.29 -18.65 -7.49
CA ASN A 9 -1.45 -17.56 -8.44
C ASN A 9 -0.32 -16.55 -8.31
N SER A 10 0.36 -16.26 -9.42
CA SER A 10 1.47 -15.29 -9.47
C SER A 10 2.70 -15.71 -8.65
N ASP A 11 3.01 -17.02 -8.64
CA ASP A 11 4.27 -17.52 -8.09
C ASP A 11 5.42 -17.32 -9.09
N TYR A 12 6.54 -16.76 -8.60
CA TYR A 12 7.79 -16.59 -9.33
C TYR A 12 8.93 -17.45 -8.76
N GLY A 13 8.64 -18.35 -7.80
CA GLY A 13 9.64 -19.18 -7.12
C GLY A 13 10.52 -18.41 -6.14
N PHE A 14 10.05 -17.26 -5.64
CA PHE A 14 10.80 -16.42 -4.71
C PHE A 14 10.51 -16.82 -3.25
N ASP A 15 11.33 -17.73 -2.72
CA ASP A 15 11.42 -18.00 -1.28
C ASP A 15 12.84 -18.51 -0.96
N PRO A 16 13.86 -17.62 -0.91
CA PRO A 16 15.23 -18.02 -0.60
C PRO A 16 15.42 -18.45 0.87
N LEU A 17 14.45 -18.16 1.75
CA LEU A 17 14.52 -18.44 3.19
C LEU A 17 13.67 -19.65 3.63
N GLY A 18 12.89 -20.25 2.73
CA GLY A 18 12.06 -21.42 3.01
C GLY A 18 10.92 -21.15 4.01
N LEU A 19 10.44 -19.90 4.10
CA LEU A 19 9.40 -19.54 5.07
C LEU A 19 8.04 -20.18 4.75
N GLY A 20 7.81 -20.52 3.48
CA GLY A 20 6.57 -21.10 2.98
C GLY A 20 6.49 -22.63 3.01
N GLU A 21 7.48 -23.34 3.57
CA GLU A 21 7.50 -24.82 3.56
C GLU A 21 6.31 -25.42 4.32
N VAL A 22 5.84 -24.76 5.39
CA VAL A 22 4.69 -25.21 6.18
C VAL A 22 3.39 -24.64 5.59
N PRO A 23 2.41 -25.47 5.19
CA PRO A 23 1.21 -25.02 4.47
C PRO A 23 0.36 -24.01 5.25
N ALA A 24 0.24 -24.19 6.58
CA ALA A 24 -0.52 -23.26 7.43
C ALA A 24 0.12 -21.86 7.50
N ASN A 25 1.45 -21.77 7.46
CA ASN A 25 2.16 -20.49 7.46
C ASN A 25 2.01 -19.79 6.11
N LEU A 26 2.06 -20.55 5.02
CA LEU A 26 1.89 -20.05 3.67
C LEU A 26 0.53 -19.40 3.45
N GLU A 27 -0.55 -20.00 3.94
CA GLU A 27 -1.90 -19.42 3.85
C GLU A 27 -1.98 -18.07 4.58
N ARG A 28 -1.37 -17.98 5.77
CA ARG A 28 -1.29 -16.72 6.52
C ARG A 28 -0.46 -15.66 5.81
N PHE A 29 0.67 -16.03 5.21
CA PHE A 29 1.51 -15.08 4.46
C PHE A 29 0.82 -14.56 3.21
N ARG A 30 0.04 -15.39 2.52
CA ARG A 30 -0.76 -14.96 1.36
C ARG A 30 -1.82 -13.94 1.74
N GLU A 31 -2.51 -14.16 2.85
CA GLU A 31 -3.47 -13.18 3.35
C GLU A 31 -2.78 -11.87 3.74
N ALA A 32 -1.65 -11.95 4.46
CA ALA A 32 -0.88 -10.78 4.83
C ALA A 32 -0.37 -10.01 3.62
N GLU A 33 0.11 -10.70 2.58
CA GLU A 33 0.53 -10.10 1.31
C GLU A 33 -0.63 -9.35 0.66
N LEU A 34 -1.80 -9.96 0.56
CA LEU A 34 -2.97 -9.36 -0.08
C LEU A 34 -3.45 -8.11 0.65
N LEU A 35 -3.50 -8.13 1.99
CA LEU A 35 -3.94 -6.98 2.78
C LEU A 35 -2.94 -5.84 2.72
N ASN A 36 -1.65 -6.13 2.90
CA ASN A 36 -0.60 -5.12 2.79
C ASN A 36 -0.56 -4.52 1.37
N ALA A 37 -0.74 -5.34 0.33
CA ALA A 37 -0.86 -4.88 -1.04
C ALA A 37 -2.03 -3.90 -1.23
N ARG A 38 -3.22 -4.21 -0.72
CA ARG A 38 -4.40 -3.34 -0.82
C ARG A 38 -4.20 -2.01 -0.10
N TRP A 39 -3.68 -2.05 1.12
CA TRP A 39 -3.35 -0.84 1.88
C TRP A 39 -2.26 0.00 1.20
N ALA A 40 -1.22 -0.64 0.66
CA ALA A 40 -0.17 0.05 -0.07
C ALA A 40 -0.69 0.71 -1.35
N MET A 41 -1.57 0.03 -2.11
CA MET A 41 -2.18 0.62 -3.31
C MET A 41 -2.99 1.88 -2.96
N LEU A 42 -3.78 1.85 -1.87
CA LEU A 42 -4.53 3.02 -1.41
C LEU A 42 -3.59 4.14 -0.89
N GLY A 43 -2.56 3.77 -0.13
CA GLY A 43 -1.59 4.72 0.42
C GLY A 43 -0.79 5.44 -0.65
N VAL A 44 -0.25 4.72 -1.64
CA VAL A 44 0.50 5.30 -2.77
C VAL A 44 -0.40 6.20 -3.60
N ALA A 45 -1.62 5.75 -3.91
CA ALA A 45 -2.58 6.57 -4.65
C ALA A 45 -2.95 7.85 -3.88
N GLY A 46 -3.09 7.78 -2.56
CA GLY A 46 -3.35 8.93 -1.69
C GLY A 46 -2.19 9.92 -1.67
N CYS A 47 -0.96 9.44 -1.46
CA CYS A 47 0.24 10.29 -1.45
C CYS A 47 0.40 11.03 -2.78
N TRP A 48 0.23 10.32 -3.89
CA TRP A 48 0.28 10.92 -5.22
C TRP A 48 -0.88 11.89 -5.47
N GLY A 49 -2.10 11.54 -5.06
CA GLY A 49 -3.30 12.35 -5.30
C GLY A 49 -3.29 13.70 -4.57
N VAL A 50 -2.76 13.76 -3.35
CA VAL A 50 -2.64 15.02 -2.59
C VAL A 50 -1.69 15.99 -3.29
N GLU A 51 -0.56 15.49 -3.75
CA GLU A 51 0.46 16.31 -4.43
C GLU A 51 0.03 16.70 -5.85
N ALA A 52 -0.54 15.76 -6.62
CA ALA A 52 -1.06 16.02 -7.96
C ALA A 52 -2.26 17.01 -7.93
N GLY A 53 -3.04 17.01 -6.85
CA GLY A 53 -4.12 17.96 -6.61
C GLY A 53 -3.66 19.33 -6.12
N GLY A 54 -2.36 19.51 -5.80
CA GLY A 54 -1.82 20.76 -5.28
C GLY A 54 -2.23 21.09 -3.85
N PHE A 55 -2.65 20.10 -3.06
CA PHE A 55 -3.14 20.27 -1.68
C PHE A 55 -2.03 20.20 -0.63
N GLY A 56 -0.77 20.13 -1.06
CA GLY A 56 0.42 20.00 -0.21
C GLY A 56 1.09 18.64 -0.35
N THR A 57 1.88 18.27 0.65
CA THR A 57 2.56 16.97 0.71
C THR A 57 1.87 16.02 1.70
N TRP A 58 2.11 14.72 1.55
CA TRP A 58 1.55 13.72 2.45
C TRP A 58 2.11 13.84 3.88
N GLN A 59 3.33 14.36 4.06
CA GLN A 59 3.92 14.61 5.40
C GLN A 59 3.23 15.77 6.13
N GLU A 60 2.83 16.80 5.39
CA GLU A 60 2.22 18.00 5.96
C GLU A 60 0.73 17.82 6.25
N ALA A 61 0.07 16.87 5.58
CA ALA A 61 -1.35 16.56 5.78
C ALA A 61 -1.75 16.38 7.27
N PRO A 62 -1.07 15.56 8.10
CA PRO A 62 -1.40 15.43 9.52
C PRO A 62 -0.99 16.64 10.37
N LEU A 63 -0.10 17.50 9.87
CA LEU A 63 0.39 18.69 10.58
C LEU A 63 -0.52 19.92 10.37
N ALA A 64 -1.44 19.85 9.42
CA ALA A 64 -2.37 20.94 9.14
C ALA A 64 -3.25 21.27 10.35
N ALA A 65 -3.32 22.56 10.70
CA ALA A 65 -4.12 23.07 11.82
C ALA A 65 -5.62 22.78 11.66
N GLN A 66 -6.09 22.74 10.41
CA GLN A 66 -7.43 22.32 10.03
C GLN A 66 -7.32 21.19 9.02
N GLN A 67 -8.03 20.10 9.27
CA GLN A 67 -8.07 18.95 8.37
C GLN A 67 -9.05 19.25 7.23
N SER A 68 -8.60 19.07 5.99
CA SER A 68 -9.39 19.33 4.80
C SER A 68 -9.32 18.17 3.82
N TRP A 69 -10.35 18.01 3.00
CA TRP A 69 -10.38 17.05 1.90
C TRP A 69 -10.78 17.77 0.62
N GLY A 70 -9.89 17.77 -0.37
CA GLY A 70 -10.13 18.45 -1.65
C GLY A 70 -10.35 19.97 -1.52
N GLY A 71 -9.76 20.60 -0.50
CA GLY A 71 -9.94 22.02 -0.20
C GLY A 71 -11.22 22.36 0.57
N ILE A 72 -11.98 21.36 1.02
CA ILE A 72 -13.17 21.54 1.88
C ILE A 72 -12.77 21.21 3.32
N ASP A 73 -13.00 22.15 4.23
CA ASP A 73 -12.72 21.96 5.65
C ASP A 73 -13.68 20.95 6.28
N LEU A 74 -13.13 20.01 7.05
CA LEU A 74 -13.92 19.03 7.75
C LEU A 74 -14.62 19.67 8.96
N PRO A 75 -15.89 19.32 9.23
CA PRO A 75 -16.64 19.86 10.37
C PRO A 75 -16.10 19.38 11.73
N ILE A 76 -15.29 18.31 11.72
CA ILE A 76 -14.61 17.77 12.90
C ILE A 76 -13.11 17.78 12.61
N SER A 77 -12.37 18.70 13.25
CA SER A 77 -10.92 18.84 13.09
C SER A 77 -10.12 18.50 14.36
N ASN A 78 -10.79 18.06 15.44
CA ASN A 78 -10.11 17.61 16.65
C ASN A 78 -9.39 16.28 16.41
N MET A 79 -8.05 16.29 16.45
CA MET A 79 -7.19 15.12 16.22
C MET A 79 -7.60 13.91 17.07
N SER A 80 -7.85 14.10 18.37
CA SER A 80 -8.23 12.99 19.27
C SER A 80 -9.57 12.35 18.89
N THR A 81 -10.50 13.14 18.35
CA THR A 81 -11.80 12.65 17.91
C THR A 81 -11.67 11.86 16.61
N LEU A 82 -10.87 12.35 15.66
CA LEU A 82 -10.58 11.65 14.40
C LEU A 82 -9.93 10.29 14.67
N VAL A 83 -8.87 10.26 15.50
CA VAL A 83 -8.17 9.02 15.89
C VAL A 83 -9.12 8.07 16.64
N GLY A 84 -9.97 8.59 17.53
CA GLY A 84 -10.95 7.78 18.25
C GLY A 84 -11.98 7.12 17.32
N PHE A 85 -12.50 7.86 16.33
CA PHE A 85 -13.40 7.32 15.31
C PHE A 85 -12.71 6.29 14.42
N GLU A 86 -11.48 6.57 13.98
CA GLU A 86 -10.69 5.65 13.16
C GLU A 86 -10.48 4.32 13.88
N ILE A 87 -9.96 4.34 15.11
CA ILE A 87 -9.70 3.13 15.89
C ILE A 87 -11.00 2.34 16.09
N LEU A 88 -12.11 3.00 16.43
CA LEU A 88 -13.39 2.33 16.65
C LEU A 88 -13.90 1.65 15.38
N LEU A 89 -13.93 2.37 14.25
CA LEU A 89 -14.44 1.84 12.99
C LEU A 89 -13.54 0.75 12.42
N MET A 90 -12.21 0.92 12.49
CA MET A 90 -11.26 -0.10 12.06
C MET A 90 -11.29 -1.33 12.95
N ALA A 91 -11.42 -1.16 14.28
CA ALA A 91 -11.58 -2.29 15.19
C ALA A 91 -12.87 -3.07 14.89
N PHE A 92 -13.98 -2.37 14.60
CA PHE A 92 -15.22 -3.02 14.20
C PHE A 92 -15.07 -3.77 12.86
N ALA A 93 -14.49 -3.13 11.85
CA ALA A 93 -14.30 -3.73 10.52
C ALA A 93 -13.38 -4.97 10.56
N GLU A 94 -12.24 -4.87 11.26
CA GLU A 94 -11.31 -5.98 11.44
C GLU A 94 -11.93 -7.11 12.27
N GLN A 95 -12.75 -6.80 13.28
CA GLN A 95 -13.45 -7.82 14.06
C GLN A 95 -14.43 -8.65 13.20
N GLN A 96 -15.15 -8.01 12.28
CA GLN A 96 -16.02 -8.71 11.34
C GLN A 96 -15.21 -9.64 10.41
N ARG A 97 -14.04 -9.19 9.97
CA ARG A 97 -13.13 -9.98 9.12
C ARG A 97 -12.52 -11.18 9.85
N ILE A 98 -12.06 -10.98 11.08
CA ILE A 98 -11.45 -12.02 11.92
C ILE A 98 -12.47 -13.09 12.31
N SER A 99 -13.75 -12.72 12.42
CA SER A 99 -14.82 -13.67 12.72
C SER A 99 -15.11 -14.67 11.60
N GLU A 100 -14.59 -14.46 10.38
CA GLU A 100 -14.75 -15.40 9.27
C GLU A 100 -13.73 -16.54 9.36
N THR A 101 -14.25 -17.78 9.39
CA THR A 101 -13.44 -19.00 9.54
C THR A 101 -12.90 -19.52 8.21
N ASP A 102 -13.57 -19.21 7.10
CA ASP A 102 -13.13 -19.61 5.76
C ASP A 102 -12.03 -18.66 5.24
N VAL A 103 -10.83 -19.21 5.10
CA VAL A 103 -9.63 -18.48 4.63
C VAL A 103 -9.81 -17.95 3.21
N SER A 104 -10.46 -18.72 2.32
CA SER A 104 -10.64 -18.33 0.93
C SER A 104 -11.57 -17.12 0.80
N LYS A 105 -12.65 -17.13 1.58
CA LYS A 105 -13.62 -16.04 1.69
C LYS A 105 -13.04 -14.83 2.44
N ARG A 106 -12.14 -15.04 3.40
CA ARG A 106 -11.42 -13.95 4.08
C ARG A 106 -10.50 -13.17 3.13
N MET A 107 -9.88 -13.86 2.15
CA MET A 107 -9.07 -13.21 1.10
C MET A 107 -9.93 -12.56 0.01
N TYR A 108 -10.97 -13.27 -0.45
CA TYR A 108 -11.87 -12.86 -1.53
C TYR A 108 -13.34 -13.02 -1.11
N PRO A 109 -13.91 -12.04 -0.40
CA PRO A 109 -15.24 -12.17 0.20
C PRO A 109 -16.40 -12.21 -0.81
N GLY A 110 -16.24 -11.62 -1.99
CA GLY A 110 -17.28 -11.56 -3.02
C GLY A 110 -18.56 -10.86 -2.55
N GLY A 111 -19.66 -11.08 -3.25
CA GLY A 111 -20.98 -10.55 -2.86
C GLY A 111 -21.02 -9.03 -2.82
N SER A 112 -21.30 -8.44 -1.65
CA SER A 112 -21.37 -6.98 -1.46
C SER A 112 -20.07 -6.24 -1.77
N PHE A 113 -18.92 -6.92 -1.70
CA PHE A 113 -17.61 -6.36 -2.04
C PHE A 113 -17.28 -6.44 -3.54
N ASP A 114 -18.12 -7.09 -4.35
CA ASP A 114 -18.03 -7.12 -5.82
C ASP A 114 -19.41 -6.84 -6.44
N PRO A 115 -19.91 -5.59 -6.34
CA PRO A 115 -21.21 -5.22 -6.91
C PRO A 115 -21.24 -5.33 -8.44
N ALA A 116 -20.08 -5.26 -9.09
CA ALA A 116 -19.93 -5.39 -10.55
C ALA A 116 -19.89 -6.85 -11.03
N GLY A 117 -19.77 -7.83 -10.11
CA GLY A 117 -19.79 -9.26 -10.42
C GLY A 117 -18.62 -9.74 -11.28
N LEU A 118 -17.49 -9.02 -11.28
CA LEU A 118 -16.31 -9.34 -12.09
C LEU A 118 -15.65 -10.66 -11.66
N SER A 119 -15.97 -11.15 -10.47
CA SER A 119 -15.52 -12.44 -9.94
C SER A 119 -16.23 -13.66 -10.56
N LYS A 120 -17.38 -13.50 -11.23
CA LYS A 120 -18.18 -14.62 -11.76
C LYS A 120 -17.76 -15.11 -13.15
N GLY A 121 -16.86 -14.40 -13.83
CA GLY A 121 -16.38 -14.78 -15.16
C GLY A 121 -15.08 -15.60 -15.13
N ASP A 122 -14.77 -16.26 -16.25
CA ASP A 122 -13.54 -17.05 -16.46
C ASP A 122 -12.23 -16.23 -16.29
N GLY A 123 -12.34 -14.90 -16.21
CA GLY A 123 -11.23 -13.98 -16.01
C GLY A 123 -10.77 -13.80 -14.56
N PHE A 124 -11.42 -14.40 -13.57
CA PHE A 124 -11.13 -14.12 -12.15
C PHE A 124 -9.67 -14.39 -11.75
N GLU A 125 -9.08 -15.48 -12.24
CA GLU A 125 -7.67 -15.81 -11.97
C GLU A 125 -6.71 -14.80 -12.59
N SER A 126 -7.06 -14.24 -13.76
CA SER A 126 -6.28 -13.17 -14.38
C SER A 126 -6.37 -11.86 -13.59
N LEU A 127 -7.52 -11.57 -12.97
CA LEU A 127 -7.72 -10.39 -12.15
C LEU A 127 -6.95 -10.48 -10.83
N LYS A 128 -6.93 -11.65 -10.18
CA LYS A 128 -6.08 -11.89 -9.00
C LYS A 128 -4.59 -11.66 -9.29
N ARG A 129 -4.12 -12.14 -10.44
CA ARG A 129 -2.73 -11.93 -10.88
C ARG A 129 -2.41 -10.45 -11.07
N LYS A 130 -3.32 -9.69 -11.69
CA LYS A 130 -3.19 -8.24 -11.86
C LYS A 130 -3.19 -7.49 -10.53
N GLU A 131 -4.08 -7.87 -9.61
CA GLU A 131 -4.14 -7.29 -8.26
C GLU A 131 -2.82 -7.48 -7.52
N ILE A 132 -2.29 -8.70 -7.46
CA ILE A 132 -1.02 -8.97 -6.76
C ILE A 132 0.17 -8.33 -7.46
N ALA A 133 0.22 -8.30 -8.80
CA ALA A 133 1.32 -7.64 -9.52
C ALA A 133 1.37 -6.13 -9.21
N ASN A 134 0.22 -5.44 -9.28
CA ASN A 134 0.12 -4.02 -8.91
C ASN A 134 0.33 -3.80 -7.40
N GLY A 135 -0.14 -4.73 -6.58
CA GLY A 135 0.05 -4.72 -5.13
C GLY A 135 1.51 -4.79 -4.70
N ARG A 136 2.28 -5.71 -5.30
CA ARG A 136 3.74 -5.83 -5.07
C ARG A 136 4.48 -4.58 -5.51
N LEU A 137 4.13 -4.04 -6.68
CA LEU A 137 4.66 -2.77 -7.15
C LEU A 137 4.36 -1.63 -6.17
N ALA A 138 3.13 -1.54 -5.66
CA ALA A 138 2.72 -0.51 -4.72
C ALA A 138 3.43 -0.63 -3.36
N MET A 139 3.64 -1.84 -2.84
CA MET A 139 4.40 -2.04 -1.59
C MET A 139 5.85 -1.54 -1.71
N VAL A 140 6.50 -1.84 -2.83
CA VAL A 140 7.86 -1.35 -3.10
C VAL A 140 7.86 0.17 -3.33
N ALA A 141 6.89 0.69 -4.07
CA ALA A 141 6.75 2.12 -4.32
C ALA A 141 6.56 2.90 -3.01
N PHE A 142 5.69 2.43 -2.10
CA PHE A 142 5.47 3.06 -0.80
C PHE A 142 6.76 3.12 0.03
N LEU A 143 7.53 2.03 0.07
CA LEU A 143 8.84 2.02 0.72
C LEU A 143 9.80 3.04 0.09
N GLY A 144 9.79 3.18 -1.24
CA GLY A 144 10.54 4.21 -1.95
C GLY A 144 10.16 5.64 -1.56
N ILE A 145 8.86 5.93 -1.44
CA ILE A 145 8.33 7.23 -1.00
C ILE A 145 8.81 7.55 0.42
N LEU A 146 8.77 6.58 1.33
CA LEU A 146 9.27 6.74 2.70
C LEU A 146 10.78 6.98 2.74
N ALA A 147 11.56 6.20 1.99
CA ALA A 147 13.00 6.32 1.94
C ALA A 147 13.45 7.66 1.33
N GLN A 148 12.76 8.12 0.28
CA GLN A 148 13.01 9.43 -0.32
C GLN A 148 12.74 10.55 0.68
N ASN A 149 11.61 10.52 1.38
CA ASN A 149 11.32 11.51 2.41
C ASN A 149 12.40 11.55 3.51
N GLN A 150 12.91 10.39 3.94
CA GLN A 150 14.00 10.37 4.93
C GLN A 150 15.33 10.92 4.38
N ALA A 151 15.62 10.66 3.11
CA ALA A 151 16.84 11.13 2.47
C ALA A 151 16.79 12.64 2.13
N TYR A 152 15.59 13.22 1.95
CA TYR A 152 15.42 14.64 1.63
C TYR A 152 14.72 15.37 2.79
N PRO A 153 15.48 15.99 3.72
CA PRO A 153 14.92 16.67 4.88
C PRO A 153 14.03 17.89 4.53
N ASP A 154 14.10 18.38 3.29
CA ASP A 154 13.26 19.46 2.78
C ASP A 154 11.79 19.02 2.51
N GLY A 155 11.46 17.75 2.73
CA GLY A 155 10.08 17.26 2.68
C GLY A 155 9.49 17.18 1.26
N LEU A 156 10.35 17.06 0.24
CA LEU A 156 9.90 16.94 -1.16
C LEU A 156 8.91 15.78 -1.31
N GLY A 157 7.76 16.07 -1.91
CA GLY A 157 6.78 15.05 -2.27
C GLY A 157 7.28 14.13 -3.39
N PRO A 158 6.71 12.92 -3.53
CA PRO A 158 7.12 11.96 -4.55
C PRO A 158 7.00 12.46 -5.99
N VAL A 159 6.03 13.32 -6.32
CA VAL A 159 5.88 13.89 -7.66
C VAL A 159 6.96 14.93 -7.93
N GLN A 160 7.22 15.84 -7.00
CA GLN A 160 8.28 16.84 -7.13
C GLN A 160 9.65 16.18 -7.20
N ALA A 161 9.90 15.14 -6.41
CA ALA A 161 11.13 14.36 -6.48
C ALA A 161 11.31 13.71 -7.87
N LEU A 162 10.24 13.17 -8.45
CA LEU A 162 10.27 12.63 -9.81
C LEU A 162 10.54 13.73 -10.85
N LEU A 163 9.88 14.89 -10.74
CA LEU A 163 10.10 16.01 -11.65
C LEU A 163 11.54 16.50 -11.63
N ASN A 164 12.13 16.60 -10.44
CA ASN A 164 13.53 17.00 -10.27
C ASN A 164 14.49 15.97 -10.89
N HIS A 165 14.21 14.67 -10.73
CA HIS A 165 14.99 13.62 -11.38
C HIS A 165 14.86 13.63 -12.91
N VAL A 166 13.65 13.88 -13.43
CA VAL A 166 13.40 13.97 -14.88
C VAL A 166 14.07 15.21 -15.48
N ALA A 167 14.14 16.32 -14.74
CA ALA A 167 14.83 17.53 -15.16
C ALA A 167 16.35 17.32 -15.25
N ASP A 168 16.96 16.70 -14.24
CA ASP A 168 18.41 16.48 -14.16
C ASP A 168 18.77 15.04 -13.71
N PRO A 169 18.68 14.04 -14.62
CA PRO A 169 18.81 12.63 -14.25
C PRO A 169 20.20 12.24 -13.74
N TRP A 170 21.23 12.99 -14.14
CA TRP A 170 22.62 12.69 -13.78
C TRP A 170 23.03 13.24 -12.41
N HIS A 171 22.34 14.27 -11.91
CA HIS A 171 22.72 14.98 -10.69
C HIS A 171 21.75 14.74 -9.53
N VAL A 172 20.47 14.47 -9.83
CA VAL A 172 19.45 14.17 -8.81
C VAL A 172 19.23 12.67 -8.79
N ASN A 173 19.96 11.90 -7.98
CA ASN A 173 19.78 10.47 -7.90
C ASN A 173 20.01 9.96 -6.46
N ALA A 174 19.74 8.67 -6.21
CA ALA A 174 19.92 8.10 -4.88
C ALA A 174 21.40 8.10 -4.42
N ALA A 175 22.34 8.09 -5.35
CA ALA A 175 23.78 8.05 -5.10
C ALA A 175 24.44 9.44 -5.15
N SER A 176 23.67 10.52 -5.26
CA SER A 176 24.15 11.90 -5.12
C SER A 176 23.68 12.54 -3.82
N ASN A 177 22.85 11.84 -3.05
CA ASN A 177 22.36 12.29 -1.75
C ASN A 177 23.20 11.67 -0.60
N SER A 178 23.94 12.54 0.10
CA SER A 178 24.83 12.16 1.21
C SER A 178 24.12 11.53 2.42
N LEU A 179 22.80 11.71 2.55
CA LEU A 179 22.00 11.03 3.57
C LEU A 179 21.61 9.61 3.18
N ALA A 180 21.54 9.31 1.88
CA ALA A 180 21.26 7.97 1.38
C ALA A 180 22.53 7.09 1.32
N VAL A 181 23.67 7.70 1.01
CA VAL A 181 24.97 7.01 0.96
C VAL A 181 25.94 7.76 1.88
N PRO A 182 26.36 7.19 3.01
CA PRO A 182 27.05 7.96 4.06
C PRO A 182 28.49 8.36 3.72
N TRP A 183 29.01 7.99 2.56
CA TRP A 183 30.41 8.22 2.15
C TRP A 183 30.54 9.05 0.86
N ILE A 184 29.45 9.67 0.39
CA ILE A 184 29.49 10.70 -0.65
C ILE A 184 29.25 12.08 -0.01
#